data_AF-A0A7J8J051-F1
#
_entry.id   AF-A0A7J8J051-F1
#
_cell.length_a   1.000
_cell.length_b   1.000
_cell.length_c   1.000
_cell.angle_alpha   90.00
_cell.angle_beta   90.00
_cell.angle_gamma   90.00
#
_symmetry.space_group_name_H-M   'P 1'
#
loop_
_entity.id
_entity.type
_entity.pdbx_description
1 polymer ?
#
loop_
_entity_poly.entity_id
_entity_poly.type
_entity_poly.pdbx_seq_one_letter_code
_entity_poly.pdbx_strand_id
1 'polypeptide(L)'
;MCQRNIALNSHLIAPGGSVVKVRELDWLKDDLCTDPAVPFSWSEKDISDLYDHTTILLAAEVFYDEDLTNALFKTLVQLAHRLKNACVAILSVEKRLNFTLSHLDVTCEAYDHFHASLHQLEKLQDGQLRFSVERVEAAFPQRLVYERIQQLELWKIFMEPVS
;
A
#
# COMPACT_ATOMS: atom_id res chain seq x y z
N MET A 1 -0.17 -16.63 9.88
CA MET A 1 -1.01 -15.61 10.54
C MET A 1 -2.23 -15.26 9.67
N CYS A 2 -2.06 -14.83 8.42
CA CYS A 2 -3.17 -14.41 7.55
C CYS A 2 -4.26 -15.46 7.33
N GLN A 3 -3.92 -16.70 6.96
CA GLN A 3 -4.91 -17.77 6.77
C GLN A 3 -5.72 -18.08 8.03
N ARG A 4 -5.09 -18.02 9.22
CA ARG A 4 -5.79 -18.20 10.50
C ARG A 4 -6.82 -17.09 10.72
N ASN A 5 -6.46 -15.84 10.43
CA ASN A 5 -7.38 -14.71 10.55
C ASN A 5 -8.56 -14.84 9.57
N ILE A 6 -8.32 -15.30 8.35
CA ILE A 6 -9.38 -15.58 7.37
C ILE A 6 -10.32 -16.66 7.90
N ALA A 7 -9.79 -17.77 8.41
CA ALA A 7 -10.60 -18.85 8.96
C ALA A 7 -11.51 -18.39 10.10
N LEU A 8 -10.96 -17.61 11.05
CA LEU A 8 -11.70 -17.04 12.17
C LEU A 8 -12.83 -16.08 11.74
N ASN A 9 -12.62 -15.35 10.63
CA ASN A 9 -13.57 -14.35 10.13
C ASN A 9 -14.39 -14.82 8.91
N SER A 10 -14.35 -16.12 8.57
CA SER A 10 -15.05 -16.70 7.42
C SER A 10 -16.56 -16.44 7.43
N HIS A 11 -17.16 -16.35 8.62
CA HIS A 11 -18.57 -16.02 8.85
C HIS A 11 -18.96 -14.62 8.34
N LEU A 12 -18.03 -13.67 8.24
CA LEU A 12 -18.25 -12.32 7.69
C LEU A 12 -18.21 -12.30 6.16
N ILE A 13 -17.52 -13.28 5.56
CA ILE A 13 -17.24 -13.35 4.11
C ILE A 13 -18.32 -14.17 3.39
N ALA A 14 -18.78 -15.26 4.02
CA ALA A 14 -19.73 -16.22 3.44
C ALA A 14 -21.04 -15.62 2.89
N PRO A 15 -21.67 -14.60 3.50
CA PRO A 15 -22.94 -14.06 3.00
C PRO A 15 -22.81 -13.23 1.70
N GLY A 16 -21.63 -12.69 1.42
CA GLY A 16 -21.41 -11.74 0.31
C GLY A 16 -20.77 -12.34 -0.94
N GLY A 17 -20.43 -13.64 -0.93
CA GLY A 17 -19.73 -14.31 -2.05
C GLY A 17 -18.32 -13.77 -2.32
N SER A 18 -17.78 -12.91 -1.46
CA SER A 18 -16.43 -12.37 -1.59
C SER A 18 -15.39 -13.45 -1.34
N VAL A 19 -14.23 -13.36 -2.00
CA VAL A 19 -13.14 -14.32 -1.86
C VAL A 19 -11.92 -13.60 -1.31
N VAL A 20 -11.32 -14.15 -0.25
CA VAL A 20 -10.06 -13.63 0.31
C VAL A 20 -8.97 -14.66 0.08
N LYS A 21 -7.91 -14.25 -0.63
CA LYS A 21 -6.73 -15.07 -0.91
C LYS A 21 -5.51 -14.45 -0.25
N VAL A 22 -4.58 -15.30 0.19
CA VAL A 22 -3.27 -14.87 0.72
C VAL A 22 -2.22 -15.19 -0.33
N ARG A 23 -1.45 -14.18 -0.73
CA ARG A 23 -0.32 -14.32 -1.64
C ARG A 23 0.89 -13.58 -1.08
N GLU A 24 2.09 -14.08 -1.38
CA GLU A 24 3.35 -13.45 -1.02
C GLU A 24 3.60 -12.24 -1.91
N LEU A 25 3.86 -11.06 -1.34
CA LEU A 25 4.30 -9.89 -2.08
C LEU A 25 5.54 -9.33 -1.38
N ASP A 26 6.70 -9.61 -1.95
CA ASP A 26 8.00 -9.16 -1.46
C ASP A 26 8.44 -7.95 -2.29
N TRP A 27 8.39 -6.75 -1.71
CA TRP A 27 8.70 -5.50 -2.42
C TRP A 27 10.16 -5.38 -2.85
N LEU A 28 11.05 -6.19 -2.26
CA LEU A 28 12.47 -6.21 -2.63
C LEU A 28 12.74 -7.06 -3.87
N LYS A 29 11.72 -7.74 -4.40
CA LYS A 29 11.78 -8.52 -5.65
C LYS A 29 10.96 -7.83 -6.73
N ASP A 30 11.44 -7.92 -7.97
CA ASP A 30 10.77 -7.30 -9.12
C ASP A 30 9.54 -8.07 -9.61
N ASP A 31 9.50 -9.38 -9.39
CA ASP A 31 8.46 -10.25 -9.92
C ASP A 31 7.67 -10.96 -8.81
N LEU A 32 6.40 -11.24 -9.12
CA LEU A 32 5.54 -12.07 -8.29
C LEU A 32 6.07 -13.52 -8.29
N CYS A 33 6.31 -14.10 -7.11
CA CYS A 33 6.80 -15.47 -7.01
C CYS A 33 5.75 -16.46 -7.52
N THR A 34 6.06 -17.22 -8.58
CA THR A 34 5.17 -18.25 -9.15
C THR A 34 5.66 -19.68 -8.88
N ASP A 35 6.66 -19.86 -8.02
CA ASP A 35 7.18 -21.19 -7.69
C ASP A 35 6.16 -21.95 -6.82
N PRO A 36 5.59 -23.07 -7.29
CA PRO A 36 4.60 -23.84 -6.53
C PRO A 36 5.18 -24.47 -5.25
N ALA A 37 6.50 -24.55 -5.11
CA ALA A 37 7.15 -25.00 -3.88
C ALA A 37 7.16 -23.92 -2.78
N VAL A 38 7.01 -22.65 -3.15
CA VAL A 38 6.98 -21.53 -2.20
C VAL A 38 5.56 -21.33 -1.68
N PRO A 39 5.34 -21.33 -0.35
CA PRO A 39 4.03 -21.05 0.22
C PRO A 39 3.50 -19.69 -0.22
N PHE A 40 2.22 -19.63 -0.61
CA PHE A 40 1.55 -18.39 -1.04
C PHE A 40 2.07 -17.80 -2.35
N SER A 41 2.77 -18.58 -3.17
CA SER A 41 3.09 -18.18 -4.54
C SER A 41 1.83 -17.88 -5.36
N TRP A 42 2.02 -17.07 -6.39
CA TRP A 42 1.00 -16.62 -7.31
C TRP A 42 0.77 -17.65 -8.40
N SER A 43 -0.50 -18.01 -8.63
CA SER A 43 -0.89 -18.70 -9.86
C SER A 43 -1.12 -17.69 -10.98
N GLU A 44 -0.98 -18.11 -12.23
CA GLU A 44 -1.29 -17.27 -13.40
C GLU A 44 -2.71 -16.68 -13.32
N LYS A 45 -3.67 -17.46 -12.79
CA LYS A 45 -5.04 -17.01 -12.56
C LYS A 45 -5.10 -15.87 -11.55
N ASP A 46 -4.35 -15.93 -10.46
CA ASP A 46 -4.34 -14.87 -9.46
C ASP A 46 -3.64 -13.60 -9.97
N ILE A 47 -2.60 -13.75 -10.80
CA ILE A 47 -1.92 -12.62 -11.44
C ILE A 47 -2.85 -11.90 -12.41
N SER A 48 -3.57 -12.65 -13.27
CA SER A 48 -4.57 -12.05 -14.16
C SER A 48 -5.66 -11.34 -13.36
N ASP A 49 -6.16 -11.98 -12.32
CA ASP A 49 -7.20 -11.40 -11.44
C ASP A 49 -6.74 -10.10 -10.75
N LEU A 50 -5.50 -10.07 -10.26
CA LEU A 50 -4.86 -8.88 -9.70
C LEU A 50 -4.84 -7.73 -10.73
N TYR A 51 -4.35 -7.99 -11.94
CA TYR A 51 -4.19 -6.95 -12.96
C TYR A 51 -5.51 -6.49 -13.59
N ASP A 52 -6.46 -7.40 -13.72
CA ASP A 52 -7.73 -7.14 -14.41
C ASP A 52 -8.77 -6.46 -13.54
N HIS A 53 -8.73 -6.68 -12.22
CA HIS A 53 -9.84 -6.29 -11.33
C HIS A 53 -9.46 -5.39 -10.16
N THR A 54 -8.17 -5.17 -9.89
CA THR A 54 -7.77 -4.31 -8.76
C THR A 54 -8.09 -2.85 -9.04
N THR A 55 -8.85 -2.24 -8.14
CA THR A 55 -9.18 -0.80 -8.14
C THR A 55 -8.73 -0.08 -6.87
N ILE A 56 -8.40 -0.82 -5.82
CA ILE A 56 -7.96 -0.29 -4.54
C ILE A 56 -6.77 -1.09 -4.03
N LEU A 57 -5.71 -0.40 -3.63
CA LEU A 57 -4.61 -0.95 -2.86
C LEU A 57 -4.64 -0.34 -1.46
N LEU A 58 -4.41 -1.15 -0.43
CA LEU A 58 -4.38 -0.68 0.97
C LEU A 58 -3.05 -1.08 1.59
N ALA A 59 -2.37 -0.16 2.25
CA ALA A 59 -1.24 -0.45 3.12
C ALA A 59 -1.35 0.40 4.38
N ALA A 60 -1.17 -0.22 5.54
CA ALA A 60 -1.32 0.44 6.82
C ALA A 60 -0.08 0.19 7.68
N GLU A 61 0.55 1.27 8.14
CA GLU A 61 1.72 1.20 9.03
C GLU A 61 2.84 0.33 8.45
N VAL A 62 3.32 0.70 7.25
CA VAL A 62 4.39 -0.04 6.54
C VAL A 62 5.69 0.75 6.35
N PHE A 63 5.74 2.00 6.85
CA PHE A 63 6.86 2.92 6.66
C PHE A 63 7.73 2.95 7.93
N TYR A 64 8.88 2.31 7.86
CA TYR A 64 9.80 2.16 9.02
C TYR A 64 11.23 2.54 8.70
N ASP A 65 11.68 2.26 7.47
CA ASP A 65 12.99 2.59 6.95
C ASP A 65 12.91 3.03 5.47
N GLU A 66 13.97 3.65 4.97
CA GLU A 66 14.03 4.22 3.64
C GLU A 66 13.99 3.15 2.54
N ASP A 67 14.64 2.01 2.74
CA ASP A 67 14.76 0.94 1.74
C ASP A 67 13.40 0.28 1.49
N LEU A 68 12.68 -0.10 2.55
CA LEU A 68 11.33 -0.65 2.43
C LEU A 68 10.35 0.37 1.85
N THR A 69 10.50 1.65 2.19
CA THR A 69 9.67 2.71 1.61
C THR A 69 9.92 2.82 0.11
N ASN A 70 11.18 2.89 -0.32
CA ASN A 70 11.56 2.93 -1.73
C ASN A 70 11.04 1.71 -2.49
N ALA A 71 11.19 0.52 -1.89
CA ALA A 71 10.70 -0.73 -2.45
C ALA A 71 9.17 -0.71 -2.66
N LEU A 72 8.39 -0.25 -1.66
CA LEU A 72 6.94 -0.12 -1.79
C LEU A 72 6.56 0.82 -2.94
N PHE A 73 7.16 2.00 -3.02
CA PHE A 73 6.84 2.96 -4.09
C PHE A 73 7.21 2.42 -5.47
N LYS A 74 8.34 1.71 -5.59
CA LYS A 74 8.71 0.98 -6.81
C LYS A 74 7.66 -0.07 -7.18
N THR A 75 7.23 -0.88 -6.22
CA THR A 75 6.18 -1.89 -6.42
C THR A 75 4.85 -1.25 -6.83
N LEU A 76 4.46 -0.12 -6.22
CA LEU A 76 3.24 0.61 -6.60
C LEU A 76 3.27 1.05 -8.05
N VAL A 77 4.38 1.62 -8.52
CA VAL A 77 4.56 2.02 -9.92
C VAL A 77 4.51 0.80 -10.84
N GLN A 78 5.23 -0.28 -10.50
CA GLN A 78 5.23 -1.52 -11.29
C GLN A 78 3.83 -2.13 -11.40
N LEU A 79 3.09 -2.19 -10.30
CA LEU A 79 1.70 -2.67 -10.30
C LEU A 79 0.83 -1.77 -11.17
N ALA A 80 0.88 -0.45 -10.98
CA ALA A 80 0.08 0.51 -11.73
C ALA A 80 0.23 0.36 -13.25
N HIS A 81 1.44 0.07 -13.75
CA HIS A 81 1.71 -0.20 -15.17
C HIS A 81 1.04 -1.47 -15.71
N ARG A 82 0.78 -2.45 -14.84
CA ARG A 82 0.17 -3.73 -15.20
C ARG A 82 -1.34 -3.72 -15.01
N LEU A 83 -1.86 -2.86 -14.14
CA LEU A 83 -3.29 -2.74 -13.89
C LEU A 83 -4.03 -2.25 -15.13
N LYS A 84 -5.17 -2.87 -15.43
CA LYS A 84 -6.04 -2.46 -16.54
C LYS A 84 -7.02 -1.35 -16.17
N ASN A 85 -7.25 -1.14 -14.88
CA ASN A 85 -8.16 -0.14 -14.36
C ASN A 85 -7.40 1.01 -13.69
N ALA A 86 -8.04 2.18 -13.64
CA ALA A 86 -7.64 3.20 -12.68
C ALA A 86 -7.71 2.61 -11.26
N CYS A 87 -6.71 2.94 -10.45
CA CYS A 87 -6.56 2.37 -9.12
C CYS A 87 -6.22 3.45 -8.10
N VAL A 88 -6.72 3.30 -6.88
CA VAL A 88 -6.43 4.19 -5.76
C VAL A 88 -5.69 3.42 -4.68
N ALA A 89 -4.45 3.81 -4.39
CA ALA A 89 -3.74 3.31 -3.22
C ALA A 89 -4.10 4.18 -2.01
N ILE A 90 -4.49 3.57 -0.91
CA ILE A 90 -4.76 4.24 0.36
C ILE A 90 -3.71 3.79 1.36
N LEU A 91 -2.93 4.74 1.86
CA LEU A 91 -1.79 4.52 2.73
C LEU A 91 -2.06 5.17 4.08
N SER A 92 -1.91 4.43 5.18
CA SER A 92 -1.87 5.02 6.52
C SER A 92 -0.46 5.06 7.06
N VAL A 93 -0.11 6.18 7.72
CA VAL A 93 1.19 6.38 8.34
C VAL A 93 1.07 7.08 9.68
N GLU A 94 1.80 6.58 10.68
CA GLU A 94 2.01 7.21 11.97
C GLU A 94 3.34 8.00 12.00
N LYS A 95 3.27 9.28 12.35
CA LYS A 95 4.44 10.12 12.65
C LYS A 95 5.08 9.69 13.97
N ARG A 96 6.15 8.90 13.89
CA ARG A 96 6.95 8.50 15.06
C ARG A 96 8.11 9.45 15.26
N LEU A 97 7.96 10.34 16.25
CA LEU A 97 9.00 11.28 16.67
C LEU A 97 10.02 10.53 17.54
N ASN A 98 11.23 10.37 17.04
CA ASN A 98 12.31 9.68 17.74
C ASN A 98 13.51 10.59 17.88
N PHE A 99 14.18 10.56 19.03
CA PHE A 99 15.48 11.21 19.15
C PHE A 99 16.53 10.37 18.42
N THR A 100 17.24 10.97 17.47
CA THR A 100 18.29 10.27 16.72
C THR A 100 19.68 10.78 17.09
N LEU A 101 20.63 9.86 17.27
CA LEU A 101 22.00 10.21 17.63
C LEU A 101 22.76 10.88 16.49
N SER A 102 22.35 10.64 15.24
CA SER A 102 22.89 11.27 14.03
C SER A 102 22.64 12.78 14.03
N HIS A 103 21.43 13.19 14.40
CA HIS A 103 21.01 14.59 14.40
C HIS A 103 21.10 15.25 15.78
N LEU A 104 21.27 14.45 16.84
CA LEU A 104 21.20 14.89 18.24
C LEU A 104 19.93 15.69 18.55
N ASP A 105 18.83 15.33 17.88
CA ASP A 105 17.53 16.00 17.95
C ASP A 105 16.39 15.00 17.73
N VAL A 106 15.15 15.44 17.98
CA VAL A 106 13.93 14.69 17.66
C VAL A 106 13.63 14.81 16.18
N THR A 107 13.66 13.68 15.47
CA THR A 107 13.39 13.60 14.02
C THR A 107 12.24 12.63 13.73
N CYS A 108 11.74 12.68 12.49
CA CYS A 108 10.73 11.76 11.97
C CYS A 108 11.18 11.20 10.61
N GLU A 109 12.42 10.72 10.54
CA GLU A 109 13.12 10.39 9.28
C GLU A 109 12.31 9.50 8.34
N ALA A 110 11.69 8.42 8.84
CA ALA A 110 10.86 7.54 8.01
C ALA A 110 9.62 8.24 7.41
N TYR A 111 9.00 9.15 8.17
CA TYR A 111 7.88 9.94 7.67
C TYR A 111 8.34 11.00 6.66
N ASP A 112 9.46 11.67 6.93
CA ASP A 112 10.02 12.68 6.03
C ASP A 112 10.39 12.06 4.69
N HIS A 113 10.98 10.86 4.71
CA HIS A 113 11.27 10.08 3.51
C HIS A 113 10.00 9.64 2.77
N PHE A 114 9.01 9.09 3.48
CA PHE A 114 7.70 8.76 2.90
C PHE A 114 7.06 9.96 2.18
N HIS A 115 7.06 11.13 2.83
CA HIS A 115 6.50 12.36 2.27
C HIS A 115 7.29 12.84 1.04
N ALA A 116 8.61 12.72 1.06
CA ALA A 116 9.45 12.99 -0.10
C ALA A 116 9.15 12.02 -1.26
N SER A 117 8.96 10.72 -0.99
CA SER A 117 8.58 9.73 -2.00
C SER A 117 7.21 10.02 -2.63
N LEU A 118 6.22 10.48 -1.86
CA LEU A 118 4.93 10.94 -2.40
C LEU A 118 5.11 12.08 -3.41
N HIS A 119 5.93 13.09 -3.07
CA HIS A 119 6.20 14.21 -3.98
C HIS A 119 6.99 13.80 -5.23
N GLN A 120 7.89 12.83 -5.10
CA GLN A 120 8.61 12.29 -6.26
C GLN A 120 7.65 11.53 -7.17
N LEU A 121 6.74 10.74 -6.60
CA LEU A 121 5.74 9.99 -7.35
C LEU A 121 4.80 10.92 -8.15
N GLU A 122 4.30 11.99 -7.54
CA GLU A 122 3.44 12.97 -8.22
C GLU A 122 4.14 13.68 -9.38
N LYS A 123 5.46 13.85 -9.30
CA LYS A 123 6.29 14.46 -10.35
C LYS A 123 6.77 13.47 -11.41
N LEU A 124 6.45 12.18 -11.27
CA LEU A 124 6.90 11.14 -12.18
C LEU A 124 6.30 11.39 -13.58
N GLN A 125 7.16 11.66 -14.56
CA GLN A 125 6.78 11.81 -15.96
C GLN A 125 6.83 10.44 -16.64
N ASP A 126 5.79 9.65 -16.42
CA ASP A 126 5.74 8.26 -16.86
C ASP A 126 5.23 8.09 -18.30
N GLY A 127 4.61 9.14 -18.87
CA GLY A 127 4.05 9.15 -20.23
C GLY A 127 2.84 8.25 -20.45
N GLN A 128 2.69 7.17 -19.66
CA GLN A 128 1.59 6.21 -19.69
C GLN A 128 0.64 6.37 -18.50
N LEU A 129 1.15 6.77 -17.34
CA LEU A 129 0.37 6.96 -16.12
C LEU A 129 0.50 8.38 -15.58
N ARG A 130 -0.55 8.82 -14.91
CA ARG A 130 -0.58 10.03 -14.10
C ARG A 130 -0.80 9.63 -12.66
N PHE A 131 0.05 10.15 -11.78
CA PHE A 131 -0.09 10.02 -10.34
C PHE A 131 -0.57 11.35 -9.76
N SER A 132 -1.54 11.30 -8.86
CA SER A 132 -1.89 12.45 -8.02
C SER A 132 -2.06 11.99 -6.59
N VAL A 133 -1.66 12.84 -5.64
CA VAL A 133 -1.61 12.49 -4.23
C VAL A 133 -2.49 13.45 -3.43
N GLU A 134 -3.37 12.91 -2.58
CA GLU A 134 -4.17 13.71 -1.64
C GLU A 134 -4.03 13.21 -0.20
N ARG A 135 -3.90 14.14 0.75
CA ARG A 135 -4.08 13.83 2.16
C ARG A 135 -5.56 13.79 2.48
N VAL A 136 -6.03 12.72 3.13
CA VAL A 136 -7.42 12.56 3.54
C VAL A 136 -7.63 13.15 4.92
N GLU A 137 -8.54 14.13 5.01
CA GLU A 137 -8.95 14.68 6.30
C GLU A 137 -9.72 13.65 7.13
N ALA A 138 -9.43 13.61 8.44
CA ALA A 138 -10.09 12.73 9.39
C ALA A 138 -11.52 13.19 9.76
N ALA A 139 -12.29 13.69 8.80
CA ALA A 139 -13.68 14.15 8.95
C ALA A 139 -14.72 13.06 8.66
N PHE A 140 -14.30 11.87 8.23
CA PHE A 140 -15.18 10.74 7.92
C PHE A 140 -15.84 10.13 9.18
N PRO A 141 -16.97 9.41 9.06
CA PRO A 141 -17.63 8.78 10.21
C PRO A 141 -16.71 7.83 10.98
N GLN A 142 -16.66 7.99 12.31
CA GLN A 142 -15.87 7.13 13.17
C GLN A 142 -16.66 5.88 13.56
N ARG A 143 -16.27 4.71 13.02
CA ARG A 143 -16.93 3.42 13.30
C ARG A 143 -16.31 2.66 14.48
N LEU A 144 -15.06 2.94 14.80
CA LEU A 144 -14.30 2.33 15.89
C LEU A 144 -14.05 3.37 16.98
N VAL A 145 -14.02 2.95 18.24
CA VAL A 145 -13.68 3.85 19.36
C VAL A 145 -12.16 3.98 19.46
N TYR A 146 -11.63 5.13 19.07
CA TYR A 146 -10.20 5.46 19.15
C TYR A 146 -10.02 6.99 19.17
N GLU A 147 -8.85 7.47 19.59
CA GLU A 147 -8.53 8.89 19.51
C GLU A 147 -7.97 9.23 18.11
N ARG A 148 -8.49 10.27 17.47
CA ARG A 148 -7.94 10.81 16.22
C ARG A 148 -6.85 11.82 16.55
N ILE A 149 -5.61 11.37 16.49
CA ILE A 149 -4.43 12.22 16.70
C ILE A 149 -3.87 12.74 15.38
N GLN A 150 -3.18 13.87 15.40
CA GLN A 150 -2.61 14.51 14.20
C GLN A 150 -1.44 13.73 13.60
N GLN A 151 -0.86 12.81 14.38
CA GLN A 151 0.25 11.96 13.99
C GLN A 151 -0.20 10.81 13.08
N LEU A 152 -1.49 10.46 13.07
CA LEU A 152 -2.04 9.44 12.20
C LEU A 152 -2.60 10.10 10.95
N GLU A 153 -1.93 9.88 9.82
CA GLU A 153 -2.33 10.41 8.54
C GLU A 153 -2.83 9.32 7.60
N LEU A 154 -3.77 9.69 6.75
CA LEU A 154 -4.29 8.84 5.68
C LEU A 154 -4.05 9.57 4.36
N TRP A 155 -3.46 8.88 3.40
CA TRP A 155 -3.09 9.41 2.11
C TRP A 155 -3.71 8.55 1.02
N LYS A 156 -4.12 9.19 -0.08
CA LYS A 156 -4.56 8.52 -1.30
C LYS A 156 -3.64 8.89 -2.44
N ILE A 157 -3.35 7.89 -3.27
CA ILE A 157 -2.62 8.03 -4.51
C ILE A 157 -3.55 7.53 -5.61
N PHE A 158 -3.96 8.43 -6.49
CA PHE A 158 -4.70 8.06 -7.70
C PHE A 158 -3.72 7.72 -8.81
N MET A 159 -3.91 6.56 -9.41
CA MET A 159 -3.09 6.01 -10.48
C MET A 159 -3.99 5.81 -11.70
N GLU A 160 -3.83 6.69 -12.69
CA GLU A 160 -4.72 6.75 -13.85
C GLU A 160 -3.92 6.68 -15.16
N PRO A 161 -4.39 5.92 -16.17
CA PRO A 161 -3.82 5.98 -17.51
C PRO A 161 -3.89 7.39 -18.10
N VAL A 162 -2.84 7.81 -18.81
CA VAL A 162 -2.83 9.04 -19.59
C VAL A 162 -3.64 8.79 -20.86
N SER A 163 -4.82 9.40 -20.93
CA SER A 163 -5.72 9.42 -22.10
C SER A 163 -5.19 10.23 -23.27
#